data_AF-A0A1H1U5B6-F1
#
_entry.id   AF-A0A1H1U5B6-F1
#
_cell.length_a   1.000
_cell.length_b   1.000
_cell.length_c   1.000
_cell.angle_alpha   90.00
_cell.angle_beta   90.00
_cell.angle_gamma   90.00
#
_symmetry.space_group_name_H-M   'P 1'
#
loop_
_entity.id
_entity.type
_entity.pdbx_description
1 polymer ?
#
loop_
_entity_poly.entity_id
_entity_poly.type
_entity_poly.pdbx_seq_one_letter_code
_entity_poly.pdbx_strand_id
1 'polypeptide(L)'
;MTEFLSNAKNSSRNPLGIIALFISLIYGFACLVLGTSGEKLSSYEKIPIVYFLIVFPILILISFLFLVTKHHNKLYAPKDYKDERNFFKGFENQQTNIRNNEGQEEIISTDSHINSLMKWGSIKGMYALYAVYLSKLHNVKFTLQDLEANSSLLTEEYTHGFLVAASSMGAFKFTSHDQPFLIDEINEKLENNIKDLVYKQAEKQREEENSDYLYNQLNLLEKAFEKASKNK
;
A
#
# COMPACT_ATOMS: atom_id res chain seq x y z
N MET A 1 -21.46 -19.67 -24.45
CA MET A 1 -21.26 -19.92 -23.00
C MET A 1 -19.89 -19.46 -22.52
N THR A 2 -18.81 -19.78 -23.25
CA THR A 2 -17.43 -19.32 -22.97
C THR A 2 -17.25 -17.80 -22.98
N GLU A 3 -17.95 -17.10 -23.87
CA GLU A 3 -17.89 -15.63 -24.00
C GLU A 3 -18.57 -14.88 -22.83
N PHE A 4 -19.63 -15.45 -22.27
CA PHE A 4 -20.26 -14.94 -21.05
C PHE A 4 -19.34 -15.11 -19.83
N LEU A 5 -18.69 -16.28 -19.73
CA LEU A 5 -17.75 -16.57 -18.65
C LEU A 5 -16.49 -15.69 -18.72
N SER A 6 -15.98 -15.38 -19.92
CA SER A 6 -14.84 -14.45 -20.07
C SER A 6 -15.22 -13.01 -19.72
N ASN A 7 -16.40 -12.55 -20.15
CA ASN A 7 -16.91 -11.20 -19.84
C ASN A 7 -17.26 -11.02 -18.35
N ALA A 8 -17.80 -12.06 -17.69
CA ALA A 8 -18.01 -12.07 -16.24
C ALA A 8 -16.69 -12.03 -15.46
N LYS A 9 -15.68 -12.78 -15.91
CA LYS A 9 -14.33 -12.78 -15.31
C LYS A 9 -13.66 -11.41 -15.40
N ASN A 10 -13.84 -10.71 -16.52
CA ASN A 10 -13.30 -9.36 -16.72
C ASN A 10 -14.08 -8.30 -15.92
N SER A 11 -15.40 -8.44 -15.79
CA SER A 11 -16.23 -7.52 -15.00
C SER A 11 -15.99 -7.64 -13.49
N SER A 12 -15.70 -8.85 -12.98
CA SER A 12 -15.39 -9.08 -11.56
C SER A 12 -14.07 -8.43 -11.08
N ARG A 13 -13.22 -7.95 -11.99
CA ARG A 13 -11.94 -7.30 -11.65
C ARG A 13 -12.08 -5.85 -11.19
N ASN A 14 -13.23 -5.20 -11.42
CA ASN A 14 -13.49 -3.82 -11.03
C ASN A 14 -14.71 -3.79 -10.08
N PRO A 15 -14.66 -3.03 -8.96
CA PRO A 15 -15.81 -2.78 -8.08
C PRO A 15 -17.11 -2.39 -8.80
N LEU A 16 -17.02 -1.70 -9.95
CA LEU A 16 -18.20 -1.37 -10.75
C LEU A 16 -18.79 -2.58 -11.49
N GLY A 17 -17.93 -3.49 -11.96
CA GLY A 17 -18.35 -4.67 -12.72
C GLY A 17 -18.86 -5.81 -11.84
N ILE A 18 -18.37 -5.94 -10.59
CA ILE A 18 -18.98 -6.86 -9.62
C ILE A 18 -20.42 -6.42 -9.30
N ILE A 19 -20.69 -5.12 -9.18
CA ILE A 19 -22.04 -4.59 -8.94
C ILE A 19 -22.96 -4.82 -10.15
N ALA A 20 -22.47 -4.55 -11.36
CA ALA A 20 -23.24 -4.83 -12.58
C ALA A 20 -23.61 -6.31 -12.70
N LEU A 21 -22.70 -7.20 -12.31
CA LEU A 21 -22.94 -8.64 -12.27
C LEU A 21 -23.99 -9.01 -11.22
N PHE A 22 -23.91 -8.47 -10.01
CA PHE A 22 -24.90 -8.72 -8.96
C PHE A 22 -26.30 -8.22 -9.33
N ILE A 23 -26.42 -7.02 -9.92
CA ILE A 23 -27.70 -6.49 -10.38
C ILE A 23 -28.28 -7.37 -11.49
N SER A 24 -27.47 -7.72 -12.50
CA SER A 24 -27.90 -8.61 -13.59
C SER A 24 -28.36 -9.98 -13.08
N LEU A 25 -27.70 -10.52 -12.05
CA LEU A 25 -28.04 -11.82 -11.47
C LEU A 25 -29.35 -11.76 -10.68
N ILE A 26 -29.56 -10.70 -9.90
CA ILE A 26 -30.78 -10.51 -9.11
C ILE A 26 -31.98 -10.28 -10.02
N TYR A 27 -31.84 -9.45 -11.06
CA TYR A 27 -32.88 -9.28 -12.06
C TYR A 27 -33.14 -10.57 -12.85
N GLY A 28 -32.08 -11.32 -13.18
CA GLY A 28 -32.21 -12.63 -13.82
C GLY A 28 -33.04 -13.61 -12.99
N PHE A 29 -32.73 -13.74 -11.69
CA PHE A 29 -33.52 -14.58 -10.79
C PHE A 29 -34.93 -14.05 -10.56
N ALA A 30 -35.12 -12.73 -10.48
CA ALA A 30 -36.45 -12.15 -10.33
C ALA A 30 -37.34 -12.46 -11.55
N CYS A 31 -36.81 -12.30 -12.77
CA CYS A 31 -37.50 -12.67 -14.00
C CYS A 31 -37.77 -14.17 -14.07
N LEU A 32 -36.83 -15.01 -13.61
CA LEU A 32 -37.02 -16.46 -13.56
C LEU A 32 -38.13 -16.86 -12.57
N VAL A 33 -38.10 -16.34 -11.34
CA VAL A 33 -39.06 -16.65 -10.29
C VAL A 33 -40.45 -16.12 -10.66
N LEU A 34 -40.55 -14.88 -11.13
CA LEU A 34 -41.81 -14.31 -11.60
C LEU A 34 -42.32 -15.00 -12.86
N GLY A 35 -41.44 -15.38 -13.79
CA GLY A 35 -41.81 -16.06 -15.03
C GLY A 35 -42.27 -17.51 -14.82
N THR A 36 -41.69 -18.22 -13.85
CA THR A 36 -42.00 -19.65 -13.60
C THR A 36 -43.07 -19.87 -12.52
N SER A 37 -43.15 -18.98 -11.54
CA SER A 37 -44.00 -19.14 -10.36
C SER A 37 -44.99 -17.99 -10.18
N GLY A 38 -44.95 -16.96 -11.04
CA GLY A 38 -45.77 -15.76 -10.92
C GLY A 38 -47.27 -16.03 -10.90
N GLU A 39 -47.75 -17.05 -11.60
CA GLU A 39 -49.17 -17.42 -11.58
C GLU A 39 -49.57 -18.23 -10.33
N LYS A 40 -48.61 -18.90 -9.70
CA LYS A 40 -48.82 -19.76 -8.51
C LYS A 40 -48.65 -19.03 -7.18
N LEU A 41 -48.03 -17.85 -7.20
CA LEU A 41 -47.79 -17.01 -6.03
C LEU A 41 -49.05 -16.22 -5.65
N SER A 42 -49.40 -16.27 -4.37
CA SER A 42 -50.48 -15.45 -3.79
C SER A 42 -50.10 -13.97 -3.81
N SER A 43 -51.09 -13.08 -3.88
CA SER A 43 -50.87 -11.61 -3.85
C SER A 43 -50.04 -11.18 -2.64
N TYR A 44 -50.16 -11.87 -1.51
CA TYR A 44 -49.40 -11.59 -0.29
C TYR A 44 -47.92 -11.96 -0.37
N GLU A 45 -47.55 -12.94 -1.21
CA GLU A 45 -46.17 -13.41 -1.39
C GLU A 45 -45.44 -12.59 -2.47
N LYS A 46 -46.19 -12.05 -3.44
CA LYS A 46 -45.65 -11.18 -4.50
C LYS A 46 -45.18 -9.83 -3.99
N ILE A 47 -45.91 -9.25 -3.03
CA ILE A 47 -45.61 -7.93 -2.47
C ILE A 47 -44.17 -7.83 -1.93
N PRO A 48 -43.68 -8.72 -1.05
CA PRO A 48 -42.30 -8.63 -0.54
C PRO A 48 -41.25 -8.84 -1.64
N ILE A 49 -41.53 -9.67 -2.65
CA ILE A 49 -40.63 -9.88 -3.80
C ILE A 49 -40.50 -8.60 -4.62
N VAL A 50 -41.61 -7.91 -4.90
CA VAL A 50 -41.61 -6.64 -5.64
C VAL A 50 -40.91 -5.54 -4.84
N TYR A 51 -41.15 -5.47 -3.52
CA TYR A 51 -40.43 -4.53 -2.66
C TYR A 51 -38.92 -4.79 -2.65
N PHE A 52 -38.50 -6.04 -2.57
CA PHE A 52 -37.08 -6.40 -2.66
C PHE A 52 -36.47 -5.94 -3.99
N LEU A 53 -37.17 -6.17 -5.12
CA LEU A 53 -36.71 -5.82 -6.47
C LEU A 53 -36.52 -4.30 -6.66
N ILE A 54 -37.32 -3.48 -5.98
CA ILE A 54 -37.25 -2.00 -6.07
C ILE A 54 -36.29 -1.41 -5.03
N VAL A 55 -36.38 -1.86 -3.77
CA VAL A 55 -35.62 -1.27 -2.65
C VAL A 55 -34.15 -1.70 -2.68
N PHE A 56 -33.88 -2.96 -3.04
CA PHE A 56 -32.52 -3.49 -3.01
C PHE A 56 -31.56 -2.74 -3.97
N PRO A 57 -31.91 -2.45 -5.24
CA PRO A 57 -31.05 -1.66 -6.12
C PRO A 57 -30.75 -0.25 -5.60
N ILE A 58 -31.73 0.38 -4.95
CA ILE A 58 -31.57 1.72 -4.38
C ILE A 58 -30.61 1.69 -3.19
N LEU A 59 -30.72 0.70 -2.30
CA LEU A 59 -29.79 0.53 -1.18
C LEU A 59 -28.36 0.24 -1.65
N ILE A 60 -28.20 -0.61 -2.67
CA ILE A 60 -26.89 -0.90 -3.26
C ILE A 60 -26.30 0.35 -3.91
N LEU A 61 -27.10 1.14 -4.63
CA LEU A 61 -26.67 2.39 -5.24
C LEU A 61 -26.19 3.40 -4.19
N ILE A 62 -26.93 3.57 -3.08
CA ILE A 62 -26.55 4.46 -1.98
C ILE A 62 -25.24 3.99 -1.32
N SER A 63 -25.13 2.69 -1.04
CA SER A 63 -23.93 2.10 -0.45
C SER A 63 -22.72 2.29 -1.36
N PHE A 64 -22.90 2.15 -2.67
CA PHE A 64 -21.86 2.41 -3.66
C PHE A 64 -21.46 3.89 -3.72
N LEU A 65 -22.44 4.81 -3.73
CA LEU A 65 -22.17 6.25 -3.70
C LEU A 65 -21.39 6.63 -2.45
N PHE A 66 -21.74 6.07 -1.29
CA PHE A 66 -21.01 6.28 -0.05
C PHE A 66 -19.58 5.71 -0.11
N LEU A 67 -19.40 4.54 -0.73
CA LEU A 67 -18.09 3.90 -0.89
C LEU A 67 -17.18 4.68 -1.85
N VAL A 68 -17.72 5.13 -2.99
CA VAL A 68 -16.99 5.91 -4.01
C VAL A 68 -16.61 7.28 -3.48
N THR A 69 -17.52 7.95 -2.77
CA THR A 69 -17.25 9.29 -2.21
C THR A 69 -16.24 9.24 -1.06
N LYS A 70 -16.17 8.14 -0.28
CA LYS A 70 -15.24 8.02 0.85
C LYS A 70 -13.87 7.44 0.47
N HIS A 71 -13.74 6.67 -0.62
CA HIS A 71 -12.53 5.89 -0.97
C HIS A 71 -12.05 6.02 -2.44
N HIS A 72 -12.25 7.17 -3.10
CA HIS A 72 -11.81 7.42 -4.49
C HIS A 72 -10.30 7.20 -4.75
N ASN A 73 -9.44 7.27 -3.73
CA ASN A 73 -7.98 7.20 -3.86
C ASN A 73 -7.40 5.77 -3.96
N LYS A 74 -8.23 4.71 -3.85
CA LYS A 74 -7.78 3.29 -3.92
C LYS A 74 -8.44 2.46 -5.01
N LEU A 75 -9.28 3.04 -5.87
CA LEU A 75 -10.14 2.27 -6.78
C LEU A 75 -9.60 2.07 -8.21
N TYR A 76 -8.46 2.65 -8.57
CA TYR A 76 -7.83 2.43 -9.87
C TYR A 76 -6.50 1.73 -9.68
N ALA A 77 -6.38 0.51 -10.22
CA ALA A 77 -5.07 -0.12 -10.33
C ALA A 77 -4.25 0.64 -11.39
N PRO A 78 -2.90 0.69 -11.31
CA PRO A 78 -2.06 1.36 -12.31
C PRO A 78 -2.34 0.92 -13.76
N LYS A 79 -2.87 -0.31 -13.93
CA LYS A 79 -3.27 -0.90 -15.22
C LYS A 79 -4.55 -0.32 -15.86
N ASP A 80 -5.37 0.41 -15.12
CA ASP A 80 -6.63 0.98 -15.65
C ASP A 80 -6.43 2.33 -16.35
N TYR A 81 -5.22 2.89 -16.30
CA TYR A 81 -4.86 4.10 -17.04
C TYR A 81 -4.42 3.73 -18.46
N LYS A 82 -5.11 4.26 -19.48
CA LYS A 82 -4.78 4.07 -20.91
C LYS A 82 -3.40 4.59 -21.31
N ASP A 83 -2.82 5.48 -20.50
CA ASP A 83 -1.55 6.14 -20.76
C ASP A 83 -0.90 6.40 -19.38
N GLU A 84 0.24 5.76 -19.11
CA GLU A 84 0.94 5.81 -17.80
C GLU A 84 1.23 7.25 -17.35
N ARG A 85 1.34 8.17 -18.31
CA ARG A 85 1.57 9.62 -18.10
C ARG A 85 0.40 10.35 -17.44
N ASN A 86 -0.83 9.84 -17.56
CA ASN A 86 -2.01 10.45 -16.93
C ASN A 86 -2.16 10.07 -15.45
N PHE A 87 -1.54 8.97 -15.00
CA PHE A 87 -1.45 8.64 -13.58
C PHE A 87 -0.65 9.71 -12.83
N PHE A 88 0.49 10.13 -13.41
CA PHE A 88 1.33 11.19 -12.87
C PHE A 88 0.64 12.57 -12.89
N LYS A 89 -0.19 12.87 -13.90
CA LYS A 89 -0.97 14.13 -13.92
C LYS A 89 -2.00 14.24 -12.80
N GLY A 90 -2.52 13.13 -12.28
CA GLY A 90 -3.38 13.14 -11.09
C GLY A 90 -2.64 13.61 -9.83
N PHE A 91 -1.35 13.32 -9.74
CA PHE A 91 -0.45 13.82 -8.70
C PHE A 91 0.05 15.25 -9.01
N GLU A 92 0.28 15.57 -10.28
CA GLU A 92 0.75 16.89 -10.74
C GLU A 92 -0.31 17.99 -10.61
N ASN A 93 -1.60 17.65 -10.79
CA ASN A 93 -2.73 18.58 -10.63
C ASN A 93 -3.11 18.85 -9.16
N GLN A 94 -2.68 17.98 -8.22
CA GLN A 94 -2.71 18.31 -6.79
C GLN A 94 -1.57 19.26 -6.40
N GLN A 95 -0.45 19.26 -7.15
CA GLN A 95 0.64 20.22 -6.94
C GLN A 95 0.34 21.60 -7.55
N THR A 96 -0.37 21.70 -8.67
CA THR A 96 -0.62 22.99 -9.33
C THR A 96 -1.72 23.84 -8.70
N ASN A 97 -2.69 23.26 -7.99
CA ASN A 97 -3.70 24.06 -7.27
C ASN A 97 -3.19 24.67 -5.94
N ILE A 98 -2.00 24.25 -5.49
CA ILE A 98 -1.27 24.86 -4.36
C ILE A 98 -0.38 26.02 -4.86
N ARG A 99 -0.11 26.13 -6.17
CA ARG A 99 0.86 27.10 -6.73
C ARG A 99 0.37 28.55 -6.89
N ASN A 100 -0.90 28.84 -6.64
CA ASN A 100 -1.45 30.19 -6.93
C ASN A 100 -1.65 31.09 -5.71
N ASN A 101 -1.38 30.62 -4.49
CA ASN A 101 -1.38 31.47 -3.32
C ASN A 101 -0.08 31.29 -2.56
N GLU A 102 0.66 32.41 -2.51
CA GLU A 102 1.77 32.70 -1.61
C GLU A 102 3.15 32.20 -2.07
N GLY A 103 3.88 33.13 -2.68
CA GLY A 103 5.33 33.07 -2.77
C GLY A 103 5.95 33.10 -1.38
N GLN A 104 6.31 31.92 -0.90
CA GLN A 104 7.38 31.69 0.06
C GLN A 104 8.08 30.38 -0.37
N GLU A 105 9.31 30.49 -0.86
CA GLU A 105 10.24 29.35 -0.91
C GLU A 105 10.51 28.91 0.55
N GLU A 106 10.31 27.63 0.91
CA GLU A 106 11.07 26.89 1.95
C GLU A 106 10.49 25.48 2.30
N ILE A 107 11.31 24.43 2.12
CA ILE A 107 11.57 23.30 3.06
C ILE A 107 10.41 22.35 3.48
N ILE A 108 9.14 22.56 3.13
CA ILE A 108 8.01 21.83 3.75
C ILE A 108 7.64 20.47 3.09
N SER A 109 8.14 20.11 1.90
CA SER A 109 7.67 18.88 1.21
C SER A 109 8.31 17.58 1.70
N THR A 110 9.64 17.52 1.84
CA THR A 110 10.35 16.25 2.11
C THR A 110 10.21 15.82 3.56
N ASP A 111 10.40 16.75 4.51
CA ASP A 111 10.35 16.42 5.93
C ASP A 111 8.95 15.93 6.38
N SER A 112 7.89 16.41 5.73
CA SER A 112 6.53 15.92 5.95
C SER A 112 6.39 14.44 5.55
N HIS A 113 6.92 14.06 4.37
CA HIS A 113 6.93 12.68 3.91
C HIS A 113 7.79 11.78 4.82
N ILE A 114 8.95 12.26 5.28
CA ILE A 114 9.81 11.53 6.22
C ILE A 114 9.11 11.33 7.58
N ASN A 115 8.41 12.34 8.09
CA ASN A 115 7.62 12.20 9.32
C ASN A 115 6.51 11.15 9.17
N SER A 116 5.84 11.14 8.01
CA SER A 116 4.83 10.12 7.72
C SER A 116 5.45 8.72 7.64
N LEU A 117 6.60 8.59 7.00
CA LEU A 117 7.33 7.32 6.89
C LEU A 117 7.74 6.80 8.28
N MET A 118 8.31 7.65 9.13
CA MET A 118 8.71 7.28 10.49
C MET A 118 7.52 6.95 11.40
N LYS A 119 6.38 7.62 11.20
CA LYS A 119 5.19 7.43 12.04
C LYS A 119 4.36 6.20 11.65
N TRP A 120 4.25 5.93 10.36
CA TRP A 120 3.32 4.92 9.81
C TRP A 120 4.01 3.76 9.09
N GLY A 121 5.33 3.79 8.95
CA GLY A 121 6.07 2.71 8.33
C GLY A 121 5.99 1.42 9.16
N SER A 122 6.02 0.29 8.46
CA SER A 122 5.99 -1.01 9.11
C SER A 122 7.28 -1.26 9.90
N ILE A 123 7.25 -2.18 10.86
CA ILE A 123 8.43 -2.61 11.61
C ILE A 123 9.52 -3.11 10.64
N LYS A 124 9.16 -3.96 9.68
CA LYS A 124 10.10 -4.43 8.64
C LYS A 124 10.72 -3.27 7.84
N GLY A 125 9.90 -2.27 7.52
CA GLY A 125 10.33 -1.07 6.79
C GLY A 125 11.31 -0.22 7.61
N MET A 126 11.03 -0.03 8.90
CA MET A 126 11.94 0.69 9.81
C MET A 126 13.29 -0.02 9.93
N TYR A 127 13.28 -1.35 9.99
CA TYR A 127 14.52 -2.14 10.01
C TYR A 127 15.27 -2.07 8.68
N ALA A 128 14.57 -1.99 7.55
CA ALA A 128 15.19 -1.74 6.25
C ALA A 128 15.83 -0.34 6.19
N LEU A 129 15.18 0.71 6.72
CA LEU A 129 15.79 2.04 6.85
C LEU A 129 16.98 2.03 7.81
N TYR A 130 16.93 1.21 8.84
CA TYR A 130 18.06 1.05 9.76
C TYR A 130 19.26 0.40 9.07
N ALA A 131 19.04 -0.59 8.18
CA ALA A 131 20.10 -1.15 7.35
C ALA A 131 20.73 -0.09 6.43
N VAL A 132 19.92 0.80 5.86
CA VAL A 132 20.40 1.94 5.06
C VAL A 132 21.27 2.88 5.91
N TYR A 133 20.82 3.20 7.12
CA TYR A 133 21.60 3.98 8.08
C TYR A 133 22.94 3.32 8.42
N LEU A 134 22.97 2.01 8.69
CA LEU A 134 24.19 1.27 8.97
C LEU A 134 25.14 1.22 7.76
N SER A 135 24.61 1.11 6.55
CA SER A 135 25.39 1.17 5.31
C SER A 135 26.13 2.50 5.18
N LYS A 136 25.46 3.63 5.45
CA LYS A 136 26.10 4.96 5.46
C LYS A 136 27.11 5.08 6.60
N LEU A 137 26.73 4.70 7.82
CA LEU A 137 27.55 4.80 9.02
C LEU A 137 28.89 4.07 8.88
N HIS A 138 28.87 2.86 8.33
CA HIS A 138 30.07 2.04 8.13
C HIS A 138 30.70 2.21 6.75
N ASN A 139 30.05 2.97 5.85
CA ASN A 139 30.42 3.07 4.44
C ASN A 139 30.59 1.68 3.79
N VAL A 140 29.60 0.80 3.98
CA VAL A 140 29.62 -0.60 3.53
C VAL A 140 28.49 -0.82 2.52
N LYS A 141 28.81 -1.52 1.43
CA LYS A 141 27.80 -1.95 0.46
C LYS A 141 27.07 -3.19 0.96
N PHE A 142 25.77 -3.31 0.66
CA PHE A 142 24.99 -4.49 1.03
C PHE A 142 24.13 -4.99 -0.15
N THR A 143 23.89 -6.30 -0.19
CA THR A 143 22.88 -6.91 -1.07
C THR A 143 21.62 -7.22 -0.27
N LEU A 144 20.49 -7.41 -0.96
CA LEU A 144 19.25 -7.83 -0.28
C LEU A 144 19.37 -9.25 0.27
N GLN A 145 20.13 -10.12 -0.40
CA GLN A 145 20.43 -11.47 0.05
C GLN A 145 21.24 -11.44 1.35
N ASP A 146 22.20 -10.52 1.49
CA ASP A 146 22.95 -10.35 2.74
C ASP A 146 22.03 -9.90 3.88
N LEU A 147 21.08 -9.00 3.62
CA LEU A 147 20.13 -8.56 4.64
C LEU A 147 19.22 -9.69 5.11
N GLU A 148 18.70 -10.49 4.19
CA GLU A 148 17.84 -11.64 4.50
C GLU A 148 18.60 -12.74 5.24
N ALA A 149 19.86 -12.98 4.87
CA ALA A 149 20.72 -13.94 5.55
C ALA A 149 21.02 -13.55 7.01
N ASN A 150 21.07 -12.24 7.31
CA ASN A 150 21.39 -11.74 8.65
C ASN A 150 20.16 -11.33 9.47
N SER A 151 18.98 -11.20 8.85
CA SER A 151 17.74 -10.89 9.53
C SER A 151 16.55 -11.57 8.87
N SER A 152 15.90 -12.49 9.61
CA SER A 152 14.68 -13.16 9.15
C SER A 152 13.47 -12.23 9.01
N LEU A 153 13.60 -11.00 9.52
CA LEU A 153 12.58 -9.97 9.39
C LEU A 153 12.57 -9.35 7.98
N LEU A 154 13.74 -9.29 7.32
CA LEU A 154 13.96 -8.61 6.05
C LEU A 154 13.97 -9.62 4.90
N THR A 155 12.86 -9.72 4.18
CA THR A 155 12.77 -10.54 2.96
C THR A 155 13.13 -9.71 1.73
N GLU A 156 13.82 -10.28 0.75
CA GLU A 156 14.26 -9.57 -0.47
C GLU A 156 13.13 -8.81 -1.16
N GLU A 157 12.02 -9.47 -1.47
CA GLU A 157 10.89 -8.87 -2.22
C GLU A 157 10.31 -7.63 -1.54
N TYR A 158 10.07 -7.73 -0.23
CA TYR A 158 9.54 -6.61 0.57
C TYR A 158 10.55 -5.47 0.69
N THR A 159 11.79 -5.83 1.03
CA THR A 159 12.85 -4.87 1.34
C THR A 159 13.19 -4.04 0.11
N HIS A 160 13.29 -4.68 -1.06
CA HIS A 160 13.51 -3.96 -2.32
C HIS A 160 12.45 -2.89 -2.58
N GLY A 161 11.17 -3.30 -2.61
CA GLY A 161 10.06 -2.40 -2.92
C GLY A 161 9.95 -1.26 -1.91
N PHE A 162 10.17 -1.56 -0.63
CA PHE A 162 10.16 -0.57 0.43
C PHE A 162 11.31 0.45 0.28
N LEU A 163 12.53 0.00 0.02
CA LEU A 163 13.69 0.89 -0.14
C LEU A 163 13.56 1.80 -1.36
N VAL A 164 13.04 1.29 -2.47
CA VAL A 164 12.75 2.11 -3.67
C VAL A 164 11.72 3.19 -3.35
N ALA A 165 10.64 2.85 -2.64
CA ALA A 165 9.62 3.82 -2.22
C ALA A 165 10.17 4.85 -1.22
N ALA A 166 10.98 4.42 -0.25
CA ALA A 166 11.59 5.34 0.72
C ALA A 166 12.57 6.31 0.04
N SER A 167 13.38 5.83 -0.90
CA SER A 167 14.28 6.69 -1.67
C SER A 167 13.52 7.73 -2.51
N SER A 168 12.42 7.35 -3.15
CA SER A 168 11.59 8.31 -3.91
C SER A 168 10.88 9.34 -3.04
N MET A 169 10.64 9.04 -1.77
CA MET A 169 10.17 9.99 -0.75
C MET A 169 11.27 10.92 -0.21
N GLY A 170 12.51 10.79 -0.69
CA GLY A 170 13.64 11.59 -0.27
C GLY A 170 14.29 11.13 1.04
N ALA A 171 14.05 9.89 1.48
CA ALA A 171 14.66 9.34 2.70
C ALA A 171 16.17 9.18 2.58
N PHE A 172 16.64 8.77 1.40
CA PHE A 172 18.04 8.57 1.08
C PHE A 172 18.21 8.49 -0.44
N LYS A 173 19.45 8.63 -0.92
CA LYS A 173 19.80 8.43 -2.33
C LYS A 173 20.69 7.22 -2.49
N PHE A 174 20.37 6.40 -3.48
CA PHE A 174 21.25 5.33 -3.94
C PHE A 174 22.43 5.94 -4.72
N THR A 175 23.64 5.47 -4.46
CA THR A 175 24.79 5.75 -5.34
C THR A 175 24.65 5.02 -6.69
N SER A 176 24.05 3.82 -6.65
CA SER A 176 23.65 3.03 -7.83
C SER A 176 22.39 2.24 -7.49
N HIS A 177 21.48 2.13 -8.46
CA HIS A 177 20.28 1.29 -8.35
C HIS A 177 20.59 -0.21 -8.54
N ASP A 178 21.81 -0.55 -8.93
CA ASP A 178 22.27 -1.93 -9.04
C ASP A 178 22.90 -2.41 -7.72
N GLN A 179 22.59 -3.64 -7.33
CA GLN A 179 23.23 -4.27 -6.18
C GLN A 179 24.72 -4.56 -6.46
N PRO A 180 25.60 -4.45 -5.46
CA PRO A 180 25.33 -4.13 -4.07
C PRO A 180 25.09 -2.62 -3.85
N PHE A 181 24.09 -2.28 -3.03
CA PHE A 181 23.70 -0.91 -2.75
C PHE A 181 24.74 -0.20 -1.90
N LEU A 182 25.07 1.04 -2.27
CA LEU A 182 25.81 1.99 -1.46
C LEU A 182 24.94 3.23 -1.24
N ILE A 183 24.99 3.77 -0.03
CA ILE A 183 24.19 4.91 0.39
C ILE A 183 25.13 6.02 0.86
N ASP A 184 25.24 7.08 0.06
CA ASP A 184 26.10 8.23 0.39
C ASP A 184 25.32 9.32 1.14
N GLU A 185 24.03 9.48 0.83
CA GLU A 185 23.17 10.54 1.38
C GLU A 185 21.92 9.95 2.02
N ILE A 186 21.66 10.33 3.28
CA ILE A 186 20.42 10.06 4.02
C ILE A 186 19.87 11.41 4.50
N ASN A 187 18.55 11.55 4.51
CA ASN A 187 17.88 12.72 5.08
C ASN A 187 18.27 12.89 6.55
N GLU A 188 18.71 14.09 6.93
CA GLU A 188 19.23 14.41 8.27
C GLU A 188 18.25 14.04 9.39
N LYS A 189 16.95 14.28 9.17
CA LYS A 189 15.92 13.95 10.15
C LYS A 189 15.79 12.44 10.32
N LEU A 190 15.82 11.68 9.23
CA LEU A 190 15.79 10.22 9.32
C LEU A 190 17.03 9.69 10.02
N GLU A 191 18.22 10.18 9.64
CA GLU A 191 19.50 9.77 10.23
C GLU A 191 19.53 9.99 11.74
N ASN A 192 19.05 11.14 12.21
CA ASN A 192 19.04 11.48 13.63
C ASN A 192 18.01 10.70 14.46
N ASN A 193 16.94 10.17 13.85
CA ASN A 193 15.83 9.56 14.59
C ASN A 193 15.70 8.04 14.40
N ILE A 194 16.21 7.48 13.30
CA ILE A 194 15.90 6.09 12.93
C ILE A 194 16.38 5.08 13.97
N LYS A 195 17.56 5.29 14.56
CA LYS A 195 18.11 4.43 15.61
C LYS A 195 17.18 4.40 16.82
N ASP A 196 16.84 5.55 17.37
CA ASP A 196 15.97 5.65 18.54
C ASP A 196 14.58 5.04 18.26
N LEU A 197 14.05 5.23 17.05
CA LEU A 197 12.78 4.67 16.63
C LEU A 197 12.77 3.14 16.60
N VAL A 198 13.79 2.50 16.00
CA VAL A 198 13.84 1.03 15.93
C VAL A 198 14.06 0.40 17.30
N TYR A 199 14.89 1.01 18.14
CA TYR A 199 15.11 0.52 19.51
C TYR A 199 13.87 0.68 20.38
N LYS A 200 13.15 1.81 20.26
CA LYS A 200 11.87 2.02 20.96
C LYS A 200 10.80 1.02 20.53
N GLN A 201 10.77 0.65 19.24
CA GLN A 201 9.86 -0.39 18.74
C GLN A 201 10.22 -1.78 19.28
N ALA A 202 11.51 -2.11 19.34
CA ALA A 202 11.99 -3.36 19.92
C ALA A 202 11.69 -3.44 21.43
N GLU A 203 11.87 -2.34 22.16
CA GLU A 203 11.53 -2.24 23.59
C GLU A 203 10.04 -2.44 23.83
N LYS A 204 9.19 -1.76 23.05
CA LYS A 204 7.74 -1.92 23.13
C LYS A 204 7.31 -3.37 22.92
N GLN A 205 7.87 -4.06 21.93
CA GLN A 205 7.56 -5.49 21.73
C GLN A 205 8.02 -6.34 22.90
N ARG A 206 9.21 -6.07 23.44
CA ARG A 206 9.74 -6.79 24.61
C ARG A 206 8.81 -6.65 25.81
N GLU A 207 8.27 -5.46 26.06
CA GLU A 207 7.32 -5.21 27.14
C GLU A 207 5.95 -5.87 26.89
N GLU A 208 5.42 -5.77 25.67
CA GLU A 208 4.08 -6.25 25.34
C GLU A 208 4.00 -7.77 25.12
N GLU A 209 5.02 -8.36 24.49
CA GLU A 209 5.03 -9.75 24.04
C GLU A 209 6.05 -10.62 24.80
N ASN A 210 6.82 -10.04 25.74
CA ASN A 210 7.92 -10.71 26.45
C ASN A 210 8.89 -11.41 25.48
N SER A 211 9.14 -10.75 24.34
CA SER A 211 9.90 -11.30 23.22
C SER A 211 11.09 -10.41 22.90
N ASP A 212 12.30 -10.98 22.97
CA ASP A 212 13.54 -10.30 22.57
C ASP A 212 13.80 -10.42 21.05
N TYR A 213 12.82 -10.89 20.27
CA TYR A 213 13.00 -11.18 18.85
C TYR A 213 13.51 -9.95 18.08
N LEU A 214 12.86 -8.80 18.20
CA LEU A 214 13.24 -7.59 17.48
C LEU A 214 14.61 -7.03 17.91
N TYR A 215 14.98 -7.15 19.18
CA TYR A 215 16.34 -6.83 19.64
C TYR A 215 17.39 -7.74 19.04
N ASN A 216 17.11 -9.04 19.00
CA ASN A 216 18.01 -10.02 18.40
C ASN A 216 18.21 -9.73 16.90
N GLN A 217 17.15 -9.35 16.18
CA GLN A 217 17.26 -8.95 14.77
C GLN A 217 18.14 -7.70 14.59
N LEU A 218 18.01 -6.67 15.44
CA LEU A 218 18.88 -5.49 15.40
C LEU A 218 20.35 -5.86 15.62
N ASN A 219 20.61 -6.65 16.67
CA ASN A 219 21.98 -7.06 17.01
C ASN A 219 22.64 -7.90 15.91
N LEU A 220 21.87 -8.75 15.22
CA LEU A 220 22.39 -9.52 14.09
C LEU A 220 22.75 -8.61 12.91
N LEU A 221 21.87 -7.65 12.60
CA LEU A 221 22.08 -6.67 11.54
C LEU A 221 23.32 -5.81 11.81
N GLU A 222 23.45 -5.24 13.01
CA GLU A 222 24.62 -4.42 13.39
C GLU A 222 25.93 -5.21 13.28
N LYS A 223 25.96 -6.43 13.82
CA LYS A 223 27.14 -7.31 13.72
C LYS A 223 27.52 -7.60 12.27
N ALA A 224 26.53 -7.76 11.38
CA ALA A 224 26.79 -8.00 9.96
C ALA A 224 27.49 -6.80 9.31
N PHE A 225 27.01 -5.58 9.55
CA PHE A 225 27.61 -4.36 9.02
C PHE A 225 28.98 -4.05 9.66
N GLU A 226 29.15 -4.26 10.97
CA GLU A 226 30.45 -4.13 11.65
C GLU A 226 31.50 -5.11 11.09
N LYS A 227 31.10 -6.36 10.86
CA LYS A 227 31.99 -7.39 10.28
C LYS A 227 32.38 -7.02 8.85
N ALA A 228 31.43 -6.57 8.04
CA ALA A 228 31.69 -6.14 6.67
C ALA A 228 32.60 -4.89 6.62
N SER A 229 32.47 -3.97 7.58
CA SER A 229 33.35 -2.80 7.70
C SER A 229 34.81 -3.17 8.00
N LYS A 230 35.04 -4.22 8.79
CA LYS A 230 36.40 -4.70 9.14
C LYS A 230 37.10 -5.44 8.00
N ASN A 231 36.34 -5.90 7.01
CA ASN A 231 36.84 -6.66 5.85
C ASN A 231 37.05 -5.78 4.60
N LYS A 232 36.90 -4.46 4.73
CA LYS A 232 37.09 -3.46 3.66
C LYS A 232 38.53 -2.95 3.65
#